data_AF-A0A7V9U5A1-F1
#
_entry.id   AF-A0A7V9U5A1-F1
#
_cell.length_a   1.000
_cell.length_b   1.000
_cell.length_c   1.000
_cell.angle_alpha   90.00
_cell.angle_beta   90.00
_cell.angle_gamma   90.00
#
_symmetry.space_group_name_H-M   'P 1'
#
loop_
_entity.id
_entity.type
_entity.pdbx_description
1 polymer ?
#
loop_
_entity_poly.entity_id
_entity_poly.type
_entity_poly.pdbx_seq_one_letter_code
_entity_poly.pdbx_strand_id
1 'polypeptide(L)'
;MSRAARGLAALVMFTSSLGGCGPRAHIPLRPIELRGSLAQTDSGAVLAGSLAPILYLQRDEVFPLSRAVAVLHPSKRVIAYHLLWRDDVHGSWIPFTVPTDQEVVWIGYDSSNVPTEVWTYWHGVILHTAWPGSQVAINVQWGKHGSLPRGIRESDLPKTQSLNFYYAATRFLLPDILLGRITRKGPIGFYHSYARYRDFSWPMLLAPVLDAIVRTADPRQVLKAVFGDYSRKPNWPPGMSDLSSFVERR
;
A
#
# COMPACT_ATOMS: atom_id res chain seq x y z
N MET A 1 -21.08 33.92 48.22
CA MET A 1 -20.38 33.65 46.94
C MET A 1 -21.45 33.41 45.87
N SER A 2 -21.56 34.32 44.90
CA SER A 2 -22.71 34.45 44.01
C SER A 2 -22.65 33.50 42.81
N ARG A 3 -23.82 33.20 42.25
CA ARG A 3 -24.11 32.30 41.11
C ARG A 3 -23.43 32.66 39.77
N ALA A 4 -22.49 33.60 39.74
CA ALA A 4 -21.84 34.10 38.52
C ALA A 4 -20.64 33.24 38.04
N ALA A 5 -20.11 32.34 38.87
CA ALA A 5 -18.89 31.59 38.53
C ALA A 5 -19.12 30.26 37.76
N ARG A 6 -20.37 29.86 37.51
CA ARG A 6 -20.68 28.61 36.78
C ARG A 6 -20.97 28.83 35.29
N GLY A 7 -21.06 30.08 34.83
CA GLY A 7 -21.37 30.42 33.43
C GLY A 7 -20.15 30.55 32.51
N LEU A 8 -18.92 30.66 33.06
CA LEU A 8 -17.73 30.95 32.26
C LEU A 8 -16.86 29.72 31.93
N ALA A 9 -17.14 28.57 32.54
CA ALA A 9 -16.45 27.31 32.22
C ALA A 9 -17.08 26.57 31.01
N ALA A 10 -18.29 26.97 30.60
CA ALA A 10 -18.99 26.39 29.45
C ALA A 10 -18.67 27.07 28.11
N LEU A 11 -17.91 28.18 28.11
CA LEU A 11 -17.63 28.96 26.90
C LEU A 11 -16.16 28.89 26.43
N VAL A 12 -15.30 28.11 27.09
CA VAL A 12 -13.90 27.90 26.67
C VAL A 12 -13.64 26.47 26.17
N MET A 13 -14.63 25.56 26.27
CA MET A 13 -14.62 24.24 25.62
C MET A 13 -15.44 24.20 24.31
N PHE A 14 -15.53 25.33 23.59
CA PHE A 14 -16.24 25.40 22.31
C PHE A 14 -15.50 26.23 21.24
N THR A 15 -14.18 26.37 21.34
CA THR A 15 -13.34 27.13 20.39
C THR A 15 -12.14 26.35 19.85
N SER A 16 -12.22 25.02 19.78
CA SER A 16 -11.28 24.18 19.03
C SER A 16 -11.97 23.29 17.98
N SER A 17 -13.24 23.54 17.69
CA SER A 17 -14.03 22.90 16.64
C SER A 17 -14.04 23.68 15.31
N LEU A 18 -12.95 24.37 14.98
CA LEU A 18 -12.75 24.99 13.67
C LEU A 18 -11.39 24.61 13.10
N GLY A 19 -11.40 23.77 12.06
CA GLY A 19 -10.32 23.76 11.06
C GLY A 19 -9.47 22.50 10.90
N GLY A 20 -9.70 21.43 11.67
CA GLY A 20 -8.99 20.18 11.49
C GLY A 20 -9.52 19.33 10.33
N CYS A 21 -9.59 19.86 9.11
CA CYS A 21 -9.61 18.97 7.95
C CYS A 21 -8.30 18.18 8.02
N GLY A 22 -8.37 16.86 8.28
CA GLY A 22 -7.18 16.01 8.14
C GLY A 22 -6.50 16.30 6.80
N PRO A 23 -5.16 16.20 6.72
CA PRO A 23 -4.44 16.52 5.49
C PRO A 23 -5.04 15.73 4.33
N ARG A 24 -5.22 16.38 3.17
CA ARG A 24 -5.66 15.70 1.94
C ARG A 24 -4.43 15.21 1.18
N ALA A 25 -4.57 14.07 0.51
CA ALA A 25 -3.55 13.57 -0.40
C ALA A 25 -3.17 14.66 -1.42
N HIS A 26 -1.95 15.18 -1.30
CA HIS A 26 -1.35 16.00 -2.35
C HIS A 26 -0.53 15.10 -3.25
N ILE A 27 -1.21 14.47 -4.20
CA ILE A 27 -0.56 13.66 -5.23
C ILE A 27 -0.19 14.61 -6.38
N PRO A 28 1.09 14.73 -6.74
CA PRO A 28 1.53 15.59 -7.82
C PRO A 28 0.84 15.26 -9.15
N LEU A 29 0.77 16.25 -10.04
CA LEU A 29 0.44 15.98 -11.44
C LEU A 29 1.45 14.98 -12.02
N ARG A 30 1.00 14.16 -12.96
CA ARG A 30 1.87 13.20 -13.63
C ARG A 30 3.05 13.94 -14.27
N PRO A 31 4.30 13.60 -13.91
CA PRO A 31 5.46 14.23 -14.54
C PRO A 31 5.45 13.97 -16.04
N ILE A 32 5.60 15.01 -16.85
CA ILE A 32 5.71 14.88 -18.32
C ILE A 32 7.07 14.25 -18.67
N GLU A 33 8.11 14.65 -17.94
CA GLU A 33 9.45 14.07 -18.03
C GLU A 33 9.95 13.76 -16.62
N LEU A 34 10.16 12.49 -16.33
CA LEU A 34 10.75 12.05 -15.08
C LEU A 34 12.20 11.63 -15.35
N ARG A 35 13.17 12.38 -14.82
CA ARG A 35 14.58 12.04 -14.98
C ARG A 35 14.85 10.60 -14.54
N GLY A 36 15.44 9.80 -15.42
CA GLY A 36 15.75 8.39 -15.16
C GLY A 36 14.62 7.41 -15.52
N SER A 37 13.50 7.89 -16.07
CA SER A 37 12.48 7.01 -16.67
C SER A 37 13.05 6.31 -17.91
N LEU A 38 12.84 5.01 -17.98
CA LEU A 38 13.16 4.21 -19.14
C LEU A 38 12.14 4.48 -20.25
N ALA A 39 12.62 4.55 -21.50
CA ALA A 39 11.74 4.61 -22.66
C ALA A 39 10.91 3.32 -22.76
N GLN A 40 9.70 3.37 -23.34
CA GLN A 40 8.85 2.17 -23.47
C GLN A 40 9.52 1.05 -24.29
N THR A 41 10.45 1.39 -25.18
CA THR A 41 11.24 0.45 -25.99
C THR A 41 12.48 -0.09 -25.28
N ASP A 42 12.83 0.43 -24.10
CA ASP A 42 13.94 -0.09 -23.29
C ASP A 42 13.63 -1.52 -22.84
N SER A 43 14.62 -2.42 -22.92
CA SER A 43 14.44 -3.82 -22.54
C SER A 43 14.02 -4.00 -21.07
N GLY A 44 14.46 -3.10 -20.18
CA GLY A 44 14.02 -3.04 -18.79
C GLY A 44 12.57 -2.58 -18.64
N ALA A 45 12.12 -1.63 -19.45
CA ALA A 45 10.72 -1.20 -19.48
C ALA A 45 9.80 -2.32 -19.96
N VAL A 46 10.18 -3.01 -21.04
CA VAL A 46 9.47 -4.18 -21.56
C VAL A 46 9.40 -5.28 -20.49
N LEU A 47 10.52 -5.58 -19.83
CA LEU A 47 10.58 -6.57 -18.76
C LEU A 47 9.69 -6.22 -17.57
N ALA A 48 9.76 -4.97 -17.09
CA ALA A 48 8.93 -4.53 -15.97
C ALA A 48 7.43 -4.55 -16.31
N GLY A 49 7.07 -4.26 -17.56
CA GLY A 49 5.72 -4.41 -18.07
C GLY A 49 5.28 -5.88 -18.11
N SER A 50 6.12 -6.78 -18.64
CA SER A 50 5.78 -8.20 -18.75
C SER A 50 5.69 -8.92 -17.41
N LEU A 51 6.48 -8.49 -16.42
CA LEU A 51 6.46 -9.06 -15.07
C LEU A 51 5.51 -8.33 -14.11
N ALA A 52 4.83 -7.27 -14.55
CA ALA A 52 3.93 -6.54 -13.68
C ALA A 52 2.82 -7.48 -13.17
N PRO A 53 2.54 -7.48 -11.86
CA PRO A 53 1.53 -8.36 -11.30
C PRO A 53 0.12 -7.97 -11.74
N ILE A 54 -0.77 -8.96 -11.74
CA ILE A 54 -2.22 -8.71 -11.69
C ILE A 54 -2.60 -8.49 -10.23
N LEU A 55 -3.20 -7.35 -9.94
CA LEU A 55 -3.76 -7.05 -8.63
C LEU A 55 -5.21 -7.55 -8.60
N TYR A 56 -5.51 -8.46 -7.70
CA TYR A 56 -6.86 -8.94 -7.41
C TYR A 56 -7.37 -8.20 -6.19
N LEU A 57 -8.08 -7.11 -6.44
CA LEU A 57 -8.61 -6.27 -5.38
C LEU A 57 -9.76 -6.98 -4.68
N GLN A 58 -9.89 -6.73 -3.38
CA GLN A 58 -11.14 -7.05 -2.70
C GLN A 58 -12.27 -6.29 -3.40
N ARG A 59 -13.36 -7.00 -3.66
CA ARG A 59 -14.43 -6.57 -4.57
C ARG A 59 -15.11 -5.24 -4.21
N ASP A 60 -15.11 -4.84 -2.95
CA ASP A 60 -15.76 -3.64 -2.43
C ASP A 60 -14.73 -2.54 -2.06
N GLU A 61 -13.50 -2.61 -2.61
CA GLU A 61 -12.47 -1.59 -2.42
C GLU A 61 -12.97 -0.22 -2.90
N VAL A 62 -12.75 0.81 -2.07
CA VAL A 62 -13.26 2.18 -2.26
C VAL A 62 -12.14 3.20 -2.50
N PHE A 63 -10.90 2.85 -2.17
CA PHE A 63 -9.73 3.67 -2.41
C PHE A 63 -9.04 3.21 -3.69
N PRO A 64 -9.05 4.04 -4.75
CA PRO A 64 -8.39 3.68 -5.99
C PRO A 64 -6.88 3.72 -5.85
N LEU A 65 -6.20 2.88 -6.63
CA LEU A 65 -4.79 3.03 -6.92
C LEU A 65 -4.59 4.37 -7.64
N SER A 66 -3.82 5.26 -7.03
CA SER A 66 -3.60 6.61 -7.51
C SER A 66 -2.36 6.73 -8.39
N ARG A 67 -1.28 6.05 -8.00
CA ARG A 67 -0.03 5.99 -8.75
C ARG A 67 0.63 4.62 -8.63
N ALA A 68 1.42 4.25 -9.63
CA ALA A 68 2.26 3.07 -9.59
C ALA A 68 3.62 3.32 -10.25
N VAL A 69 4.69 2.81 -9.64
CA VAL A 69 6.05 2.92 -10.18
C VAL A 69 6.73 1.57 -10.13
N ALA A 70 7.30 1.15 -11.26
CA ALA A 70 8.20 0.00 -11.33
C ALA A 70 9.66 0.46 -11.22
N VAL A 71 10.42 -0.18 -10.36
CA VAL A 71 11.82 0.10 -10.11
C VAL A 71 12.60 -1.18 -10.35
N LEU A 72 13.42 -1.21 -11.40
CA LEU A 72 14.38 -2.28 -11.62
C LEU A 72 15.64 -2.01 -10.80
N HIS A 73 16.15 -3.03 -10.10
CA HIS A 73 17.49 -2.90 -9.53
C HIS A 73 18.53 -2.82 -10.65
N PRO A 74 19.61 -2.04 -10.48
CA PRO A 74 20.69 -1.98 -11.47
C PRO A 74 21.50 -3.28 -11.55
N SER A 75 21.64 -4.01 -10.43
CA SER A 75 22.51 -5.19 -10.33
C SER A 75 21.86 -6.48 -9.82
N LYS A 76 20.61 -6.44 -9.37
CA LYS A 76 19.88 -7.59 -8.82
C LYS A 76 18.73 -7.90 -9.76
N ARG A 77 18.39 -9.17 -9.93
CA ARG A 77 17.25 -9.59 -10.75
C ARG A 77 15.95 -9.48 -9.97
N VAL A 78 15.61 -8.24 -9.61
CA VAL A 78 14.40 -7.91 -8.84
C VAL A 78 13.80 -6.62 -9.37
N ILE A 79 12.47 -6.60 -9.49
CA ILE A 79 11.68 -5.41 -9.79
C ILE A 79 10.77 -5.12 -8.59
N ALA A 80 10.83 -3.90 -8.07
CA ALA A 80 9.89 -3.42 -7.06
C ALA A 80 8.75 -2.66 -7.75
N TYR A 81 7.52 -2.98 -7.40
CA TYR A 81 6.32 -2.28 -7.80
C TYR A 81 5.79 -1.54 -6.59
N HIS A 82 5.98 -0.22 -6.59
CA HIS A 82 5.46 0.67 -5.56
C HIS A 82 4.05 1.12 -5.97
N LEU A 83 3.09 0.92 -5.08
CA LEU A 83 1.67 1.19 -5.28
C LEU A 83 1.27 2.31 -4.32
N LEU A 84 0.66 3.37 -4.81
CA LEU A 84 0.12 4.45 -3.98
C LEU A 84 -1.40 4.42 -4.01
N TRP A 85 -2.00 4.02 -2.90
CA TRP A 85 -3.43 4.04 -2.69
C TRP A 85 -3.85 5.40 -2.16
N ARG A 86 -5.06 5.83 -2.55
CA ARG A 86 -5.54 7.18 -2.23
C ARG A 86 -5.66 7.44 -0.73
N ASP A 87 -5.85 6.41 0.08
CA ASP A 87 -6.05 6.55 1.53
C ASP A 87 -5.80 5.21 2.26
N ASP A 88 -5.90 5.20 3.59
CA ASP A 88 -6.13 4.01 4.44
C ASP A 88 -7.48 4.19 5.14
N VAL A 89 -8.19 3.09 5.40
CA VAL A 89 -9.47 3.11 6.08
C VAL A 89 -9.36 3.48 7.57
N HIS A 90 -8.19 3.26 8.19
CA HIS A 90 -7.96 3.51 9.61
C HIS A 90 -6.99 4.68 9.87
N GLY A 91 -7.22 5.40 10.97
CA GLY A 91 -6.32 6.47 11.45
C GLY A 91 -6.42 7.78 10.67
N SER A 92 -7.35 7.89 9.72
CA SER A 92 -7.41 9.00 8.77
C SER A 92 -7.80 10.37 9.36
N TRP A 93 -8.34 10.38 10.58
CA TRP A 93 -8.67 11.61 11.30
C TRP A 93 -7.49 12.16 12.14
N ILE A 94 -6.38 11.42 12.26
CA ILE A 94 -5.23 11.83 13.06
C ILE A 94 -4.45 12.93 12.31
N PRO A 95 -4.23 14.13 12.90
CA PRO A 95 -3.75 15.32 12.17
C PRO A 95 -2.42 15.18 11.43
N PHE A 96 -1.53 14.27 11.86
CA PHE A 96 -0.18 14.10 11.31
C PHE A 96 -0.02 12.85 10.46
N THR A 97 -1.11 12.14 10.16
CA THR A 97 -1.05 10.98 9.28
C THR A 97 -0.95 11.41 7.83
N VAL A 98 -0.12 10.69 7.07
CA VAL A 98 -0.03 10.93 5.63
C VAL A 98 -1.28 10.34 4.97
N PRO A 99 -2.02 11.13 4.17
CA PRO A 99 -3.31 10.71 3.62
C PRO A 99 -3.19 9.88 2.35
N THR A 100 -2.22 8.96 2.33
CA THR A 100 -2.01 7.97 1.29
C THR A 100 -1.38 6.73 1.93
N ASP A 101 -1.63 5.59 1.31
CA ASP A 101 -1.01 4.34 1.72
C ASP A 101 -0.13 3.81 0.60
N GLN A 102 1.13 3.54 0.94
CA GLN A 102 2.07 2.95 0.00
C GLN A 102 2.11 1.44 0.24
N GLU A 103 1.94 0.66 -0.81
CA GLU A 103 2.20 -0.77 -0.75
C GLU A 103 3.35 -1.11 -1.70
N VAL A 104 4.05 -2.20 -1.45
CA VAL A 104 5.20 -2.60 -2.27
C VAL A 104 5.17 -4.10 -2.51
N VAL A 105 5.35 -4.47 -3.77
CA VAL A 105 5.52 -5.85 -4.24
C VAL A 105 6.89 -5.95 -4.88
N TRP A 106 7.66 -6.98 -4.57
CA TRP A 106 8.93 -7.28 -5.24
C TRP A 106 8.81 -8.59 -6.00
N ILE A 107 9.31 -8.60 -7.23
CA ILE A 107 9.32 -9.78 -8.09
C ILE A 107 10.77 -10.09 -8.43
N GLY A 108 11.26 -11.24 -7.96
CA GLY A 108 12.53 -11.82 -8.34
C GLY A 108 12.37 -12.65 -9.61
N TYR A 109 13.38 -12.64 -10.47
CA TYR A 109 13.37 -13.36 -11.73
C TYR A 109 14.73 -13.98 -12.08
N ASP A 110 14.72 -14.99 -12.95
CA ASP A 110 15.92 -15.74 -13.32
C ASP A 110 16.69 -15.11 -14.51
N SER A 111 17.69 -15.84 -15.04
CA SER A 111 18.44 -15.43 -16.24
C SER A 111 17.60 -15.36 -17.51
N SER A 112 16.49 -16.11 -17.55
CA SER A 112 15.55 -16.20 -18.65
C SER A 112 14.40 -15.20 -18.53
N ASN A 113 14.46 -14.30 -17.54
CA ASN A 113 13.45 -13.29 -17.25
C ASN A 113 12.08 -13.86 -16.82
N VAL A 114 12.07 -15.06 -16.25
CA VAL A 114 10.87 -15.69 -15.69
C VAL A 114 10.79 -15.35 -14.20
N PRO A 115 9.62 -14.98 -13.65
CA PRO A 115 9.49 -14.71 -12.23
C PRO A 115 9.66 -16.00 -11.43
N THR A 116 10.45 -15.92 -10.35
CA THR A 116 10.77 -17.07 -9.50
C THR A 116 10.37 -16.85 -8.05
N GLU A 117 10.29 -15.60 -7.62
CA GLU A 117 10.13 -15.23 -6.21
C GLU A 117 9.26 -14.00 -6.09
N VAL A 118 8.39 -13.96 -5.08
CA VAL A 118 7.53 -12.81 -4.79
C VAL A 118 7.65 -12.45 -3.32
N TRP A 119 7.87 -11.16 -3.07
CA TRP A 119 7.75 -10.55 -1.74
C TRP A 119 6.68 -9.49 -1.74
N THR A 120 5.96 -9.35 -0.64
CA THR A 120 4.98 -8.28 -0.46
C THR A 120 5.09 -7.65 0.90
N TYR A 121 4.81 -6.36 0.97
CA TYR A 121 4.55 -5.71 2.25
C TYR A 121 3.16 -6.10 2.74
N TRP A 122 3.07 -6.55 3.99
CA TRP A 122 1.83 -6.93 4.66
C TRP A 122 1.87 -6.38 6.09
N HIS A 123 1.28 -5.20 6.30
CA HIS A 123 1.08 -4.60 7.63
C HIS A 123 2.30 -4.59 8.56
N GLY A 124 3.49 -4.31 8.00
CA GLY A 124 4.73 -4.21 8.77
C GLY A 124 5.58 -5.47 8.76
N VAL A 125 5.11 -6.56 8.18
CA VAL A 125 5.94 -7.72 7.83
C VAL A 125 6.10 -7.84 6.32
N ILE A 126 7.07 -8.64 5.92
CA ILE A 126 7.35 -8.93 4.52
C ILE A 126 7.07 -10.41 4.32
N LEU A 127 6.07 -10.68 3.50
CA LEU A 127 5.75 -12.04 3.11
C LEU A 127 6.64 -12.44 1.95
N HIS A 128 6.93 -13.73 1.87
CA HIS A 128 7.78 -14.31 0.83
C HIS A 128 7.19 -15.63 0.38
N THR A 129 7.20 -15.86 -0.93
CA THR A 129 6.91 -17.16 -1.52
C THR A 129 7.73 -17.37 -2.78
N ALA A 130 8.15 -18.61 -3.01
CA ALA A 130 8.53 -19.05 -4.34
C ALA A 130 7.32 -18.89 -5.28
N TRP A 131 7.58 -18.52 -6.53
CA TRP A 131 6.55 -18.25 -7.51
C TRP A 131 6.72 -19.15 -8.75
N PRO A 132 5.92 -20.23 -8.87
CA PRO A 132 6.08 -21.20 -9.96
C PRO A 132 5.35 -20.78 -11.26
N GLY A 133 4.57 -19.70 -11.25
CA GLY A 133 3.74 -19.27 -12.38
C GLY A 133 4.41 -18.21 -13.25
N SER A 134 4.05 -18.13 -14.53
CA SER A 134 4.55 -17.07 -15.44
C SER A 134 3.98 -15.69 -15.14
N GLN A 135 2.74 -15.62 -14.65
CA GLN A 135 2.07 -14.37 -14.29
C GLN A 135 2.00 -14.22 -12.76
N VAL A 136 2.60 -13.16 -12.23
CA VAL A 136 2.48 -12.84 -10.80
C VAL A 136 1.08 -12.31 -10.48
N ALA A 137 0.50 -12.76 -9.37
CA ALA A 137 -0.82 -12.38 -8.91
C ALA A 137 -0.80 -12.03 -7.42
N ILE A 138 -1.37 -10.88 -7.07
CA ILE A 138 -1.37 -10.34 -5.70
C ILE A 138 -2.81 -10.03 -5.30
N ASN A 139 -3.25 -10.53 -4.15
CA ASN A 139 -4.51 -10.13 -3.54
C ASN A 139 -4.30 -8.83 -2.76
N VAL A 140 -5.19 -7.84 -2.93
CA VAL A 140 -5.12 -6.55 -2.23
C VAL A 140 -6.27 -6.45 -1.25
N GLN A 141 -5.93 -6.29 0.03
CA GLN A 141 -6.90 -6.23 1.12
C GLN A 141 -7.75 -4.96 1.07
N TRP A 142 -9.04 -5.10 1.38
CA TRP A 142 -9.97 -3.97 1.52
C TRP A 142 -9.49 -2.91 2.52
N GLY A 143 -9.47 -1.66 2.09
CA GLY A 143 -9.34 -0.46 2.91
C GLY A 143 -7.95 -0.19 3.48
N LYS A 144 -7.18 -1.24 3.79
CA LYS A 144 -5.79 -1.15 4.27
C LYS A 144 -4.75 -1.55 3.21
N HIS A 145 -5.19 -2.07 2.07
CA HIS A 145 -4.36 -2.41 0.90
C HIS A 145 -3.22 -3.41 1.10
N GLY A 146 -3.12 -4.07 2.26
CA GLY A 146 -2.10 -5.09 2.49
C GLY A 146 -2.01 -6.06 1.32
N SER A 147 -0.80 -6.21 0.79
CA SER A 147 -0.53 -6.99 -0.42
C SER A 147 -0.20 -8.44 -0.05
N LEU A 148 -0.97 -9.38 -0.56
CA LEU A 148 -0.84 -10.81 -0.24
C LEU A 148 -0.50 -11.60 -1.52
N PRO A 149 0.59 -12.38 -1.57
CA PRO A 149 0.86 -13.24 -2.73
C PRO A 149 -0.29 -14.22 -2.92
N ARG A 150 -0.86 -14.29 -4.12
CA ARG A 150 -2.02 -15.14 -4.36
C ARG A 150 -1.62 -16.61 -4.23
N GLY A 151 -2.39 -17.39 -3.49
CA GLY A 151 -2.14 -18.81 -3.24
C GLY A 151 -1.32 -19.11 -1.98
N ILE A 152 -0.88 -18.09 -1.24
CA ILE A 152 -0.28 -18.30 0.09
C ILE A 152 -1.31 -18.90 1.06
N ARG A 153 -0.84 -19.73 1.98
CA ARG A 153 -1.69 -20.28 3.05
C ARG A 153 -1.90 -19.20 4.11
N GLU A 154 -3.14 -18.77 4.28
CA GLU A 154 -3.48 -17.71 5.24
C GLU A 154 -3.14 -18.06 6.69
N SER A 155 -3.01 -19.35 7.02
CA SER A 155 -2.54 -19.84 8.32
C SER A 155 -1.11 -19.41 8.65
N ASP A 156 -0.32 -19.08 7.63
CA ASP A 156 1.09 -18.74 7.77
C ASP A 156 1.26 -17.23 8.05
N LEU A 157 0.17 -16.47 8.01
CA LEU A 157 0.16 -15.06 8.41
C LEU A 157 0.33 -14.92 9.92
N PRO A 158 1.02 -13.86 10.39
CA PRO A 158 1.09 -13.56 11.82
C PRO A 158 -0.33 -13.45 12.41
N LYS A 159 -0.56 -14.03 13.59
CA LYS A 159 -1.91 -14.06 14.22
C LYS A 159 -2.53 -12.66 14.34
N THR A 160 -1.71 -11.68 14.73
CA THR A 160 -2.08 -10.26 14.87
C THR A 160 -2.22 -9.51 13.54
N GLN A 161 -1.96 -10.16 12.42
CA GLN A 161 -2.03 -9.61 11.06
C GLN A 161 -2.76 -10.59 10.13
N SER A 162 -3.64 -11.43 10.68
CA SER A 162 -4.45 -12.36 9.89
C SER A 162 -5.63 -11.64 9.23
N LEU A 163 -6.17 -12.22 8.16
CA LEU A 163 -7.39 -11.70 7.54
C LEU A 163 -8.58 -11.69 8.51
N ASN A 164 -8.65 -12.67 9.43
CA ASN A 164 -9.65 -12.69 10.51
C ASN A 164 -9.51 -11.48 11.43
N PHE A 165 -8.27 -11.17 11.85
CA PHE A 165 -7.99 -10.02 12.69
C PHE A 165 -8.43 -8.71 12.02
N TYR A 166 -8.06 -8.51 10.75
CA TYR A 166 -8.45 -7.30 10.04
C TYR A 166 -9.94 -7.22 9.73
N TYR A 167 -10.59 -8.35 9.44
CA TYR A 167 -12.04 -8.37 9.33
C TYR A 167 -12.71 -7.94 10.63
N ALA A 168 -12.26 -8.46 11.77
CA ALA A 168 -12.76 -8.03 13.09
C ALA A 168 -12.49 -6.54 13.34
N ALA A 169 -11.31 -6.05 12.95
CA ALA A 169 -10.96 -4.63 13.07
C ALA A 169 -11.94 -3.72 12.31
N THR A 170 -12.47 -4.14 11.15
CA THR A 170 -13.49 -3.34 10.43
C THR A 170 -14.77 -3.08 11.24
N ARG A 171 -15.04 -3.91 12.26
CA ARG A 171 -16.20 -3.80 13.16
C ARG A 171 -15.85 -3.03 14.42
N PHE A 172 -14.76 -3.40 15.09
CA PHE A 172 -14.34 -2.76 16.34
C PHE A 172 -13.83 -1.34 16.16
N LEU A 173 -13.20 -1.05 15.02
CA LEU A 173 -12.69 0.28 14.68
C LEU A 173 -13.67 1.06 13.80
N LEU A 174 -14.96 0.68 13.76
CA LEU A 174 -15.97 1.45 13.05
C LEU A 174 -16.00 2.94 13.45
N PRO A 175 -15.86 3.33 14.74
CA PRO A 175 -15.76 4.74 15.11
C PRO A 175 -14.59 5.46 14.42
N ASP A 176 -13.44 4.80 14.28
CA ASP A 176 -12.25 5.33 13.60
C ASP A 176 -12.50 5.54 12.10
N ILE A 177 -13.18 4.58 11.44
CA ILE A 177 -13.59 4.71 10.02
C ILE A 177 -14.54 5.90 9.83
N LEU A 178 -15.53 6.05 10.71
CA LEU A 178 -16.51 7.14 10.64
C LEU A 178 -15.87 8.50 10.91
N LEU A 179 -14.96 8.60 11.89
CA LEU A 179 -14.16 9.81 12.11
C LEU A 179 -13.29 10.14 10.90
N GLY A 180 -12.64 9.12 10.31
CA GLY A 180 -11.91 9.25 9.07
C GLY A 180 -12.76 9.87 7.97
N ARG A 181 -14.00 9.42 7.81
CA ARG A 181 -14.96 9.94 6.81
C ARG A 181 -15.28 11.43 6.96
N ILE A 182 -15.29 11.96 8.19
CA ILE A 182 -15.52 13.40 8.44
C ILE A 182 -14.38 14.23 7.85
N THR A 183 -13.16 13.70 7.88
CA THR A 183 -11.95 14.41 7.44
C THR A 183 -11.56 14.12 5.98
N ARG A 184 -11.78 12.90 5.50
CA ARG A 184 -11.44 12.41 4.15
C ARG A 184 -12.58 11.57 3.58
N LYS A 185 -12.74 11.56 2.26
CA LYS A 185 -13.79 10.75 1.62
C LYS A 185 -13.45 9.25 1.71
N GLY A 186 -14.08 8.54 2.64
CA GLY A 186 -13.91 7.10 2.85
C GLY A 186 -15.22 6.34 2.99
N PRO A 187 -15.17 5.01 3.22
CA PRO A 187 -16.36 4.19 3.42
C PRO A 187 -17.05 4.55 4.74
N ILE A 188 -18.29 4.10 4.91
CA ILE A 188 -19.00 4.18 6.20
C ILE A 188 -18.75 2.95 7.09
N GLY A 189 -17.91 2.01 6.64
CA GLY A 189 -17.65 0.71 7.26
C GLY A 189 -17.70 -0.43 6.25
N PHE A 190 -17.31 -1.64 6.68
CA PHE A 190 -17.45 -2.87 5.90
C PHE A 190 -18.60 -3.71 6.45
N TYR A 191 -19.75 -3.70 5.76
CA TYR A 191 -20.99 -4.31 6.25
C TYR A 191 -21.30 -5.66 5.62
N HIS A 192 -20.28 -6.37 5.10
CA HIS A 192 -20.46 -7.67 4.47
C HIS A 192 -19.87 -8.82 5.32
N SER A 193 -20.14 -10.05 4.87
CA SER A 193 -19.65 -11.28 5.51
C SER A 193 -18.13 -11.42 5.39
N TYR A 194 -17.55 -12.30 6.20
CA TYR A 194 -16.13 -12.63 6.09
C TYR A 194 -15.78 -13.27 4.73
N ALA A 195 -16.68 -14.10 4.19
CA ALA A 195 -16.52 -14.65 2.84
C ALA A 195 -16.41 -13.53 1.80
N ARG A 196 -17.22 -12.47 1.93
CA ARG A 196 -17.12 -11.29 1.07
C ARG A 196 -15.84 -10.50 1.29
N TYR A 197 -15.36 -10.39 2.53
CA TYR A 197 -14.09 -9.74 2.85
C TYR A 197 -12.89 -10.43 2.19
N ARG A 198 -12.95 -11.75 1.99
CA ARG A 198 -11.94 -12.56 1.30
C ARG A 198 -12.14 -12.67 -0.22
N ASP A 199 -13.14 -11.97 -0.76
CA ASP A 199 -13.47 -12.03 -2.19
C ASP A 199 -12.53 -11.12 -2.99
N PHE A 200 -11.36 -11.65 -3.36
CA PHE A 200 -10.36 -11.02 -4.23
C PHE A 200 -10.64 -11.34 -5.70
N SER A 201 -11.83 -10.98 -6.18
CA SER A 201 -12.29 -11.30 -7.52
C SER A 201 -12.16 -10.17 -8.53
N TRP A 202 -11.72 -8.98 -8.13
CA TRP A 202 -11.66 -7.82 -9.02
C TRP A 202 -10.26 -7.63 -9.61
N PRO A 203 -10.00 -8.08 -10.87
CA PRO A 203 -8.69 -7.97 -11.45
C PRO A 203 -8.38 -6.55 -11.91
N MET A 204 -7.13 -6.14 -11.72
CA MET A 204 -6.54 -4.91 -12.24
C MET A 204 -5.16 -5.23 -12.77
N LEU A 205 -4.94 -5.00 -14.06
CA LEU A 205 -3.62 -5.13 -14.68
C LEU A 205 -2.74 -3.95 -14.24
N LEU A 206 -1.58 -4.22 -13.64
CA LEU A 206 -0.70 -3.15 -13.17
C LEU A 206 0.10 -2.51 -14.31
N ALA A 207 0.56 -3.29 -15.28
CA ALA A 207 1.37 -2.80 -16.41
C ALA A 207 0.83 -1.52 -17.09
N PRO A 208 -0.46 -1.44 -17.51
CA PRO A 208 -0.97 -0.27 -18.21
C PRO A 208 -1.15 0.97 -17.33
N VAL A 209 -1.03 0.85 -16.00
CA VAL A 209 -1.21 1.96 -15.06
C VAL A 209 0.08 2.38 -14.36
N LEU A 210 1.23 1.85 -14.80
CA LEU A 210 2.55 2.32 -14.34
C LEU A 210 2.78 3.76 -14.82
N ASP A 211 2.93 4.70 -13.89
CA ASP A 211 3.24 6.10 -14.19
C ASP A 211 4.73 6.28 -14.55
N ALA A 212 5.60 5.41 -14.04
CA ALA A 212 7.02 5.42 -14.36
C ALA A 212 7.65 4.03 -14.22
N ILE A 213 8.65 3.78 -15.08
CA ILE A 213 9.56 2.65 -14.95
C ILE A 213 10.98 3.20 -14.91
N VAL A 214 11.73 2.86 -13.86
CA VAL A 214 13.09 3.40 -13.65
C VAL A 214 14.06 2.29 -13.30
N ARG A 215 15.36 2.52 -13.54
CA ARG A 215 16.44 1.64 -13.08
C ARG A 215 17.30 2.38 -12.08
N THR A 216 17.21 2.01 -10.79
CA THR A 216 17.96 2.67 -9.71
C THR A 216 18.05 1.77 -8.48
N ALA A 217 19.12 1.90 -7.71
CA ALA A 217 19.24 1.28 -6.39
C ALA A 217 18.50 2.09 -5.31
N ASP A 218 18.26 3.39 -5.53
CA ASP A 218 17.55 4.27 -4.63
C ASP A 218 16.37 4.93 -5.35
N PRO A 219 15.13 4.48 -5.12
CA PRO A 219 13.95 5.03 -5.79
C PRO A 219 13.40 6.28 -5.11
N ARG A 220 13.96 6.76 -4.00
CA ARG A 220 13.33 7.80 -3.16
C ARG A 220 13.00 9.09 -3.92
N GLN A 221 13.91 9.56 -4.78
CA GLN A 221 13.68 10.79 -5.55
C GLN A 221 12.55 10.61 -6.57
N VAL A 222 12.56 9.49 -7.30
CA VAL A 222 11.53 9.13 -8.27
C VAL A 222 10.17 8.99 -7.59
N LEU A 223 10.10 8.24 -6.50
CA LEU A 223 8.86 8.04 -5.75
C LEU A 223 8.34 9.36 -5.19
N LYS A 224 9.20 10.24 -4.67
CA LYS A 224 8.77 11.57 -4.21
C LYS A 224 8.21 12.42 -5.36
N ALA A 225 8.81 12.36 -6.56
CA ALA A 225 8.32 13.09 -7.71
C ALA A 225 6.95 12.59 -8.21
N VAL A 226 6.69 11.28 -8.12
CA VAL A 226 5.42 10.67 -8.59
C VAL A 226 4.34 10.68 -7.52
N PHE A 227 4.69 10.39 -6.26
CA PHE A 227 3.76 10.20 -5.15
C PHE A 227 3.55 11.46 -4.30
N GLY A 228 4.49 12.41 -4.34
CA GLY A 228 4.50 13.55 -3.41
C GLY A 228 4.90 13.10 -2.01
N ASP A 229 4.12 13.50 -1.01
CA ASP A 229 4.25 13.02 0.36
C ASP A 229 3.45 11.72 0.54
N TYR A 230 4.13 10.67 1.00
CA TYR A 230 3.54 9.34 1.18
C TYR A 230 4.13 8.62 2.40
N SER A 231 3.37 7.66 2.91
CA SER A 231 3.79 6.75 3.98
C SER A 231 4.91 5.83 3.48
N ARG A 232 6.17 6.19 3.71
CA ARG A 232 7.32 5.41 3.25
C ARG A 232 7.38 4.03 3.93
N LYS A 233 7.39 2.97 3.12
CA LYS A 233 7.66 1.60 3.56
C LYS A 233 9.16 1.25 3.39
N PRO A 234 9.65 0.14 3.97
CA PRO A 234 11.07 -0.23 3.89
C PRO A 234 11.59 -0.24 2.46
N ASN A 235 12.83 0.21 2.28
CA ASN A 235 13.52 0.04 1.01
C ASN A 235 13.71 -1.45 0.76
N TRP A 236 13.39 -1.87 -0.47
CA TRP A 236 14.08 -2.91 -1.24
C TRP A 236 14.38 -4.24 -0.52
N PRO A 237 13.77 -5.37 -0.94
CA PRO A 237 13.22 -6.36 -0.03
C PRO A 237 14.16 -6.69 1.14
N PRO A 238 13.69 -6.59 2.40
CA PRO A 238 14.50 -6.93 3.56
C PRO A 238 14.91 -8.40 3.50
N GLY A 239 16.19 -8.66 3.73
CA GLY A 239 16.81 -9.99 3.58
C GLY A 239 17.74 -10.12 2.36
N MET A 240 17.77 -9.15 1.43
CA MET A 240 18.80 -9.08 0.37
C MET A 240 19.98 -8.15 0.70
N SER A 241 20.12 -7.76 1.96
CA SER A 241 21.38 -7.26 2.53
C SER A 241 22.09 -8.44 3.17
N ASP A 242 23.09 -8.96 2.47
CA ASP A 242 24.02 -10.01 2.91
C ASP A 242 23.36 -11.35 3.32
N LEU A 243 23.60 -12.40 2.53
CA LEU A 243 23.13 -13.78 2.76
C LEU A 243 23.75 -14.45 4.01
N SER A 244 24.29 -13.67 4.94
CA SER A 244 24.92 -14.13 6.17
C SER A 244 23.93 -14.26 7.35
N SER A 245 22.73 -13.65 7.30
CA SER A 245 21.86 -13.56 8.49
C SER A 245 20.54 -14.36 8.45
N PHE A 246 20.29 -15.21 7.45
CA PHE A 246 19.07 -16.03 7.37
C PHE A 246 19.25 -17.52 7.75
N VAL A 247 20.42 -17.89 8.29
CA VAL A 247 20.70 -19.27 8.74
C VAL A 247 20.31 -19.54 10.21
N GLU A 248 20.05 -18.52 11.03
CA GLU A 248 19.59 -18.72 12.41
C GLU A 248 18.17 -18.19 12.63
N ARG A 249 17.21 -19.07 12.38
CA ARG A 249 16.01 -19.27 13.22
C ARG A 249 15.24 -20.47 12.67
N ARG A 250 15.69 -21.66 13.11
CA ARG A 250 14.83 -22.83 13.28
C ARG A 250 14.07 -22.69 14.59
#